data_AF-A0A9Q0SAY8-F1
#
_entry.id   AF-A0A9Q0SAY8-F1
#
_cell.length_a   1.000
_cell.length_b   1.000
_cell.length_c   1.000
_cell.angle_alpha   90.00
_cell.angle_beta   90.00
_cell.angle_gamma   90.00
#
_symmetry.space_group_name_H-M   'P 1'
#
loop_
_entity.id
_entity.type
_entity.pdbx_description
1 polymer ?
#
loop_
_entity_poly.entity_id
_entity_poly.type
_entity_poly.pdbx_seq_one_letter_code
_entity_poly.pdbx_strand_id
1 'polypeptide(L)' 'MYEARANSGIDRMKIINSVAKSVPGPHKVDLGNPDKTIVVEIVKTVCLIGVIEKYKELSKYNLRQLTS' A
#
# COMPACT_ATOMS: atom_id res chain seq x y z
N MET A 1 -1.98 -0.71 -1.03
CA MET A 1 -2.07 0.45 -1.96
C MET A 1 -0.82 0.52 -2.80
N TYR A 2 -0.93 1.01 -4.04
CA TYR A 2 0.21 1.18 -4.96
C TYR A 2 0.22 2.62 -5.47
N GLU A 3 1.37 3.27 -5.37
CA GLU A 3 1.65 4.59 -5.93
C GLU A 3 2.96 4.56 -6.73
N ALA A 4 3.07 5.41 -7.74
CA ALA A 4 4.28 5.54 -8.53
C ALA A 4 4.58 7.00 -8.88
N ARG A 5 5.83 7.41 -8.67
CA ARG A 5 6.35 8.75 -8.97
C ARG A 5 7.57 8.63 -9.89
N ALA A 6 7.50 9.31 -11.03
CA ALA A 6 8.55 9.27 -12.06
C ALA A 6 8.91 7.84 -12.50
N ASN A 7 7.93 6.94 -12.46
CA ASN A 7 8.02 5.57 -12.97
C ASN A 7 6.65 5.19 -13.55
N SER A 8 6.57 5.03 -14.87
CA SER A 8 5.35 4.64 -15.60
C SER A 8 5.51 3.30 -16.35
N GLY A 9 6.70 2.69 -16.29
CA GLY A 9 7.01 1.48 -17.04
C GLY A 9 6.57 0.18 -16.35
N ILE A 10 6.11 0.26 -15.11
CA ILE A 10 5.73 -0.90 -14.30
C ILE A 10 4.21 -0.99 -14.23
N ASP A 11 3.68 -2.16 -14.57
CA ASP A 11 2.26 -2.45 -14.39
C ASP A 11 1.91 -2.57 -12.90
N ARG A 12 1.01 -1.69 -12.46
CA ARG A 12 0.43 -1.68 -11.11
C ARG A 12 -0.08 -3.05 -10.68
N MET A 13 -0.79 -3.77 -11.56
CA MET A 13 -1.39 -5.06 -11.20
C MET A 13 -0.34 -6.14 -10.95
N LYS A 14 0.78 -6.12 -11.68
CA LYS A 14 1.90 -7.03 -11.43
C LYS A 14 2.48 -6.84 -10.03
N ILE A 15 2.67 -5.60 -9.60
CA ILE A 15 3.20 -5.29 -8.27
C ILE A 15 2.22 -5.72 -7.17
N ILE A 16 0.94 -5.34 -7.28
CA ILE A 16 -0.08 -5.71 -6.30
C ILE A 16 -0.18 -7.23 -6.15
N ASN A 17 -0.25 -7.97 -7.26
CA ASN A 17 -0.34 -9.42 -7.24
C ASN A 17 0.94 -10.08 -6.71
N SER A 18 2.11 -9.53 -7.02
CA SER A 18 3.37 -10.05 -6.50
C SER A 18 3.42 -9.90 -4.98
N VAL A 19 3.09 -8.71 -4.46
CA VAL A 19 3.09 -8.46 -3.01
C VAL A 19 2.04 -9.31 -2.29
N ALA A 20 0.84 -9.44 -2.86
CA ALA A 20 -0.20 -10.30 -2.28
C ALA A 20 0.23 -11.77 -2.18
N LYS A 21 0.91 -12.30 -3.20
CA LYS A 21 1.46 -13.68 -3.19
C LYS A 21 2.62 -13.86 -2.22
N SER A 22 3.37 -12.81 -1.93
CA SER A 22 4.49 -12.84 -0.97
C SER A 22 4.05 -12.88 0.49
N VAL A 23 2.78 -12.58 0.79
CA VAL A 23 2.25 -12.66 2.16
C VAL A 23 1.80 -14.11 2.41
N PRO A 24 2.46 -14.84 3.33
CA PRO A 24 2.09 -16.23 3.62
C PRO A 24 0.75 -16.32 4.36
N GLY A 25 0.12 -17.51 4.32
CA GLY A 25 -1.05 -17.81 5.15
C GLY A 25 -0.75 -17.65 6.64
N PRO A 26 -1.75 -17.32 7.49
CA PRO A 26 -3.20 -17.40 7.27
C PRO A 26 -3.85 -16.09 6.79
N HIS A 27 -3.07 -15.13 6.26
CA HIS A 27 -3.58 -13.81 5.93
C HIS A 27 -4.45 -13.82 4.66
N LYS A 28 -5.64 -13.19 4.74
CA LYS A 28 -6.54 -12.97 3.59
C LYS A 28 -6.44 -11.51 3.14
N VAL A 29 -6.42 -11.29 1.83
CA VAL A 29 -6.48 -9.93 1.27
C VAL A 29 -7.90 -9.39 1.43
N ASP A 30 -8.03 -8.25 2.12
CA ASP A 30 -9.26 -7.48 2.24
C ASP A 30 -9.02 -6.04 1.75
N LEU A 31 -9.85 -5.55 0.82
CA LEU A 31 -9.77 -4.20 0.27
C LEU A 31 -10.76 -3.22 0.94
N GLY A 32 -11.77 -3.77 1.63
CA GLY A 32 -12.80 -3.04 2.35
C GLY A 32 -12.32 -2.64 3.74
N ASN A 33 -12.00 -3.61 4.59
CA ASN A 33 -11.61 -3.36 5.97
C ASN A 33 -10.36 -4.17 6.39
N PRO A 34 -9.17 -3.81 5.90
CA PRO A 34 -7.94 -4.52 6.23
C PRO A 34 -7.44 -4.22 7.65
N ASP A 35 -7.06 -5.26 8.39
CA ASP A 35 -6.36 -5.12 9.69
C ASP A 35 -4.99 -4.44 9.53
N LYS A 36 -4.29 -4.78 8.45
CA LYS A 36 -3.00 -4.20 8.05
C LYS A 36 -3.04 -3.83 6.59
N THR A 37 -2.59 -2.62 6.28
CA THR A 37 -2.44 -2.12 4.91
C THR A 37 -0.97 -2.14 4.53
N ILE A 38 -0.66 -2.84 3.43
CA ILE A 38 0.66 -2.75 2.79
C ILE A 38 0.60 -1.62 1.75
N VAL A 39 1.43 -0.61 1.91
CA VAL A 39 1.62 0.49 0.96
C VAL A 39 2.91 0.24 0.20
N VAL A 40 2.82 0.32 -1.13
CA VAL A 40 3.95 0.19 -2.04
C VAL A 40 4.07 1.49 -2.82
N GLU A 41 5.22 2.14 -2.76
CA GLU A 41 5.50 3.36 -3.52
C GLU A 41 6.76 3.15 -4.35
N ILE A 42 6.68 3.42 -5.65
CA ILE A 42 7.85 3.39 -6.53
C ILE A 42 8.28 4.82 -6.83
N VAL A 43 9.53 5.15 -6.49
CA VAL A 43 10.14 6.45 -6.80
C VAL A 43 11.38 6.21 -7.65
N LYS A 44 11.32 6.61 -8.93
CA LYS A 44 12.38 6.33 -9.91
C LYS A 44 12.67 4.81 -9.99
N THR A 45 13.82 4.37 -9.47
CA THR A 45 14.28 2.97 -9.47
C THR A 45 14.15 2.30 -8.10
N VAL A 46 13.55 2.96 -7.11
CA VAL A 46 13.43 2.47 -5.73
C VAL A 46 12.00 2.02 -5.45
N CYS A 47 11.86 0.84 -4.84
CA CYS A 47 10.60 0.31 -4.32
C CYS A 47 10.56 0.49 -2.80
N LEU A 48 9.60 1.28 -2.32
CA LEU A 48 9.34 1.55 -0.91
C LEU A 48 8.14 0.70 -0.48
N ILE A 49 8.27 0.00 0.64
CA ILE A 49 7.21 -0.84 1.18
C ILE A 49 7.01 -0.47 2.65
N GLY A 50 5.76 -0.18 3.02
CA GLY A 50 5.36 0.08 4.40
C GLY A 50 4.19 -0.81 4.81
N VAL A 51 4.26 -1.40 6.00
CA VAL A 51 3.16 -2.15 6.61
C VAL A 51 2.58 -1.30 7.72
N ILE A 52 1.29 -0.97 7.61
CA ILE A 52 0.68 0.07 8.42
C ILE A 52 -0.68 -0.37 8.96
N GLU A 53 -0.97 -0.02 10.20
CA GLU A 53 -2.26 -0.27 10.85
C GLU A 53 -3.15 0.96 10.76
N LYS A 54 -4.47 0.76 10.82
CA LYS A 54 -5.44 1.88 10.90
C LYS A 54 -5.28 2.92 9.78
N TYR A 55 -4.80 2.50 8.61
CA TYR A 55 -4.41 3.42 7.53
C TYR A 55 -5.58 4.29 7.02
N LYS A 56 -6.79 3.72 6.94
CA LYS A 56 -8.01 4.46 6.59
C LYS A 56 -8.51 5.32 7.75
N GLU A 57 -8.51 4.79 8.97
CA GLU A 57 -8.94 5.51 10.19
C GLU A 57 -8.09 6.74 10.48
N LEU A 58 -6.78 6.65 10.20
CA LEU A 58 -5.84 7.74 10.39
C LEU A 58 -5.73 8.67 9.17
N SER A 59 -6.73 8.70 8.29
CA SER A 59 -6.76 9.55 7.09
C SER A 59 -5.48 9.49 6.26
N LYS A 60 -4.93 8.28 6.07
CA LYS A 60 -3.63 8.06 5.41
C LYS A 60 -2.47 8.86 6.04
N TYR A 61 -2.54 9.10 7.34
CA TYR A 61 -1.61 9.95 8.12
C TYR A 61 -1.57 11.41 7.69
N ASN A 62 -2.62 11.89 7.01
CA ASN A 62 -2.77 13.29 6.70
C ASN A 62 -3.23 14.05 7.95
N LEU A 63 -2.29 14.67 8.66
CA LEU A 63 -2.57 15.44 9.88
C LEU A 63 -3.65 16.51 9.69
N ARG A 64 -3.67 17.18 8.52
CA ARG A 64 -4.70 18.19 8.22
C ARG A 64 -6.10 17.59 8.18
N GLN A 65 -6.25 16.38 7.63
CA GLN A 65 -7.53 15.68 7.60
C GLN A 65 -7.93 15.10 8.96
N LEU A 66 -6.99 14.92 9.89
CA LEU A 66 -7.28 14.40 11.24
C LEU A 66 -7.70 15.49 12.23
N THR A 67 -7.26 16.72 12.03
CA THR A 67 -7.54 17.85 12.92
C THR A 67 -8.68 18.75 12.44
N SER A 68 -9.31 18.42 11.30
CA SER A 68 -10.44 19.17 10.72
C SER A 68 -11.79 18.60 11.12
#